data_AF-X1EJ37-F1
#
_entry.id   AF-X1EJ37-F1
#
_cell.length_a   1.000
_cell.length_b   1.000
_cell.length_c   1.000
_cell.angle_alpha   90.00
_cell.angle_beta   90.00
_cell.angle_gamma   90.00
#
_symmetry.space_group_name_H-M   'P 1'
#
loop_
_entity.id
_entity.type
_entity.pdbx_description
1 polymer ?
#
loop_
_entity_poly.entity_id
_entity_poly.type
_entity_poly.pdbx_seq_one_letter_code
_entity_poly.pdbx_strand_id
1 'polypeptide(L)'
;SLPEVSTSPDFTEKLMSKISQIKEKERERIIPAWQISLKNLWSTPRYRYSLVSILTVAVFCFFAFTFLFHPSVLPGQRETLAQVEVTFTISGIEAKSIAVAGDFNGWNTSTNRLEDPEGDGIWTGKMYLKPGRYEYMLVVDDAKWVTDPNAKVYADDGFGSKNAVLYINDNSG
;
A
#
# COMPACT_ATOMS: atom_id res chain seq x y z
N SER A 1 51.15 52.44 8.08
CA SER A 1 50.24 51.90 9.10
C SER A 1 49.13 52.92 9.33
N LEU A 2 47.88 52.54 9.11
CA LEU A 2 46.73 53.43 9.35
C LEU A 2 46.51 53.57 10.87
N PRO A 3 46.21 54.78 11.39
CA PRO A 3 45.93 54.94 12.81
C PRO A 3 44.58 54.30 13.17
N GLU A 4 44.60 53.40 14.14
CA GLU A 4 43.40 52.79 14.71
C GLU A 4 42.73 53.79 15.65
N VAL A 5 41.60 54.35 15.22
CA VAL A 5 40.81 55.29 16.03
C VAL A 5 40.00 54.48 17.04
N SER A 6 40.52 54.33 18.26
CA SER A 6 39.77 53.71 19.36
C SER A 6 38.74 54.71 19.91
N THR A 7 37.45 54.43 19.72
CA THR A 7 36.39 55.21 20.36
C THR A 7 36.29 54.86 21.85
N SER A 8 36.08 55.87 22.71
CA SER A 8 35.91 55.66 24.16
C SER A 8 34.74 54.70 24.45
N PRO A 9 34.88 53.73 25.38
CA PRO A 9 33.81 52.81 25.74
C PRO A 9 32.50 53.52 26.13
N ASP A 10 32.60 54.67 26.82
CA ASP A 10 31.46 55.48 27.25
C ASP A 10 30.66 56.03 26.06
N PHE A 11 31.35 56.46 25.00
CA PHE A 11 30.69 56.94 23.80
C PHE A 11 29.94 55.80 23.09
N THR A 12 30.56 54.61 23.02
CA THR A 12 29.96 53.42 22.42
C THR A 12 28.70 52.98 23.17
N GLU A 13 28.75 52.90 24.51
CA GLU A 13 27.57 52.55 25.31
C GLU A 13 26.42 53.55 25.13
N LYS A 14 26.75 54.85 25.12
CA LYS A 14 25.76 55.91 24.93
C LYS A 14 25.14 55.89 23.53
N LEU A 15 25.93 55.56 22.51
CA LEU A 15 25.45 55.36 21.15
C LEU A 15 24.53 54.16 21.05
N MET A 16 24.94 53.01 21.59
CA MET A 16 24.17 51.78 21.50
C MET A 16 22.84 51.91 22.24
N SER A 17 22.84 52.58 23.40
CA SER A 17 21.63 52.92 24.14
C SER A 17 20.69 53.85 23.35
N LYS A 18 21.22 54.89 22.70
CA LYS A 18 20.39 55.81 21.91
C LYS A 18 19.84 55.15 20.65
N ILE A 19 20.63 54.31 19.98
CA ILE A 19 20.20 53.55 18.80
C ILE A 19 19.09 52.56 19.18
N SER A 20 19.20 51.86 20.31
CA SER A 20 18.17 50.91 20.74
C SER A 20 16.85 51.61 21.07
N GLN A 21 16.89 52.74 21.76
CA GLN A 21 15.69 53.54 22.05
C GLN A 21 15.01 54.07 20.78
N ILE A 22 15.80 54.54 19.79
CA ILE A 22 15.26 54.99 18.50
C ILE A 22 14.59 53.83 17.78
N LYS A 23 15.25 52.65 17.74
CA LYS A 23 14.73 51.47 17.06
C LYS A 23 13.43 50.94 17.68
N GLU A 24 13.31 51.00 19.01
CA GLU A 24 12.08 50.57 19.70
C GLU A 24 10.94 51.58 19.51
N LYS A 25 11.24 52.88 19.58
CA LYS A 25 10.25 53.94 19.30
C LYS A 25 9.76 53.92 17.84
N GLU A 26 10.62 53.56 16.89
CA GLU A 26 10.24 53.34 15.49
C GLU A 26 9.41 52.07 15.33
N ARG A 27 9.77 50.97 16.01
CA ARG A 27 9.00 49.72 16.02
C ARG A 27 7.56 49.93 16.48
N GLU A 28 7.34 50.75 17.51
CA GLU A 28 5.99 51.08 18.00
C GLU A 28 5.18 51.97 17.05
N ARG A 29 5.84 52.84 16.26
CA ARG A 29 5.15 53.69 15.27
C ARG A 29 4.79 52.95 13.99
N ILE A 30 5.55 51.92 13.63
CA ILE A 30 5.30 51.13 12.43
C ILE A 30 4.25 50.08 12.77
N ILE A 31 2.97 50.45 12.66
CA ILE A 31 1.89 49.46 12.58
C ILE A 31 2.09 48.74 11.23
N PRO A 32 2.46 47.46 11.21
CA PRO A 32 2.71 46.77 9.96
C PRO A 32 1.40 46.62 9.17
N ALA A 33 1.45 46.81 7.86
CA ALA A 33 0.26 46.88 6.98
C ALA A 33 -0.70 45.68 7.13
N TRP A 34 -0.17 44.50 7.49
CA TRP A 34 -0.98 43.32 7.78
C TRP A 34 -1.94 43.51 8.96
N GLN A 35 -1.57 44.29 9.99
CA GLN A 35 -2.47 44.62 11.11
C GLN A 35 -3.63 45.53 10.68
N ILE A 36 -3.43 46.38 9.67
CA ILE A 36 -4.51 47.22 9.10
C ILE A 36 -5.43 46.33 8.24
N SER A 37 -4.87 45.38 7.47
CA SER A 37 -5.67 44.40 6.73
C SER A 37 -6.50 43.47 7.63
N LEU A 38 -6.00 43.08 8.80
CA LEU A 38 -6.73 42.22 9.72
C LEU A 38 -7.96 42.89 10.34
N LYS A 39 -7.92 44.20 10.60
CA LYS A 39 -9.06 44.93 11.16
C LYS A 39 -10.24 44.98 10.20
N ASN A 40 -9.97 45.10 8.90
CA ASN A 40 -10.98 45.02 7.85
C ASN A 40 -11.51 43.58 7.61
N LEU A 41 -10.79 42.56 8.09
CA LEU A 41 -11.24 41.17 8.02
C LEU A 41 -12.34 40.86 9.03
N TRP A 42 -12.41 41.60 10.14
CA TRP A 42 -13.37 41.39 11.25
C TRP A 42 -14.51 42.40 11.31
N SER A 43 -14.61 43.30 10.32
CA SER A 43 -15.72 44.25 10.19
C SER A 43 -16.44 44.07 8.85
N THR A 44 -17.29 43.05 8.74
CA THR A 44 -18.26 42.97 7.63
C THR A 44 -19.68 42.79 8.17
N PRO A 45 -20.65 43.59 7.69
CA PRO A 45 -22.03 43.54 8.17
C PRO A 45 -22.76 42.30 7.64
N ARG A 46 -23.79 41.91 8.38
CA ARG A 46 -24.69 40.76 8.21
C ARG A 46 -25.15 40.60 6.75
N TYR A 47 -25.19 39.35 6.28
CA TYR A 47 -25.80 38.86 5.02
C TYR A 47 -24.98 38.97 3.72
N ARG A 48 -24.10 37.98 3.50
CA ARG A 48 -23.75 37.47 2.14
C ARG A 48 -23.70 35.94 2.13
N TYR A 49 -24.76 35.29 2.62
CA TYR A 49 -24.86 33.82 2.58
C TYR A 49 -25.22 33.25 1.20
N SER A 50 -25.44 34.06 0.16
CA SER A 50 -26.04 33.55 -1.09
C SER A 50 -25.13 32.66 -1.93
N LEU A 51 -23.83 32.94 -2.08
CA LEU A 51 -22.95 32.12 -2.94
C LEU A 51 -22.22 31.03 -2.17
N VAL A 52 -21.84 31.30 -0.92
CA VAL A 52 -21.17 30.33 -0.07
C VAL A 52 -22.11 29.19 0.33
N SER A 53 -23.39 29.48 0.64
CA SER A 53 -24.35 28.42 0.96
C SER A 53 -24.62 27.50 -0.24
N ILE A 54 -24.80 28.07 -1.44
CA ILE A 54 -25.00 27.30 -2.67
C ILE A 54 -23.81 26.38 -2.94
N LEU A 55 -22.58 26.88 -2.77
CA LEU A 55 -21.37 26.06 -2.92
C LEU A 55 -21.26 24.97 -1.85
N THR A 56 -21.59 25.27 -0.59
CA THR A 56 -21.58 24.25 0.48
C THR A 56 -22.61 23.15 0.25
N VAL A 57 -23.82 23.50 -0.20
CA VAL A 57 -24.86 22.53 -0.55
C VAL A 57 -24.46 21.72 -1.78
N ALA A 58 -23.86 22.35 -2.79
CA ALA A 58 -23.39 21.65 -4.00
C ALA A 58 -22.27 20.65 -3.69
N VAL A 59 -21.30 21.01 -2.84
CA VAL A 59 -20.22 20.09 -2.40
C VAL A 59 -20.80 18.96 -1.56
N PHE A 60 -21.73 19.25 -0.65
CA PHE A 60 -22.37 18.23 0.16
C PHE A 60 -23.22 17.28 -0.69
N CYS A 61 -23.95 17.78 -1.68
CA CYS A 61 -24.68 16.98 -2.67
C CYS A 61 -23.74 16.17 -3.56
N PHE A 62 -22.58 16.69 -3.95
CA PHE A 62 -21.58 15.93 -4.70
C PHE A 62 -21.00 14.79 -3.87
N PHE A 63 -20.65 15.03 -2.60
CA PHE A 63 -20.20 13.97 -1.69
C PHE A 63 -21.30 12.97 -1.37
N ALA A 64 -22.53 13.43 -1.13
CA ALA A 64 -23.69 12.55 -0.93
C ALA A 64 -24.02 11.74 -2.19
N PHE A 65 -23.88 12.33 -3.39
CA PHE A 65 -24.04 11.65 -4.66
C PHE A 65 -22.91 10.63 -4.86
N THR A 66 -21.66 10.94 -4.53
CA THR A 66 -20.61 9.91 -4.52
C THR A 66 -20.89 8.81 -3.49
N PHE A 67 -21.56 9.09 -2.37
CA PHE A 67 -21.87 8.06 -1.37
C PHE A 67 -23.11 7.23 -1.72
N LEU A 68 -24.07 7.81 -2.44
CA LEU A 68 -25.30 7.15 -2.93
C LEU A 68 -25.11 6.45 -4.29
N PHE A 69 -24.17 6.90 -5.11
CA PHE A 69 -23.78 6.31 -6.40
C PHE A 69 -22.42 5.62 -6.37
N HIS A 70 -21.71 5.59 -5.25
CA HIS A 70 -20.81 4.46 -5.04
C HIS A 70 -21.73 3.25 -5.03
N PRO A 71 -21.56 2.28 -5.96
CA PRO A 71 -22.22 1.01 -5.79
C PRO A 71 -21.84 0.58 -4.39
N SER A 72 -22.82 0.49 -3.51
CA SER A 72 -22.63 -0.14 -2.22
C SER A 72 -21.98 -1.47 -2.57
N VAL A 73 -20.68 -1.58 -2.31
CA VAL A 73 -20.03 -2.87 -2.20
C VAL A 73 -20.74 -3.46 -1.01
N LEU A 74 -21.87 -4.13 -1.26
CA LEU A 74 -22.58 -4.88 -0.26
C LEU A 74 -21.51 -5.79 0.34
N PRO A 75 -21.17 -5.67 1.64
CA PRO A 75 -20.31 -6.65 2.27
C PRO A 75 -21.13 -7.94 2.32
N GLY A 76 -21.12 -8.71 1.24
CA GLY A 76 -22.14 -9.75 1.05
C GLY A 76 -22.20 -10.48 -0.28
N GLN A 77 -21.37 -10.15 -1.28
CA GLN A 77 -21.11 -11.07 -2.40
C GLN A 77 -19.60 -11.21 -2.63
N ARG A 78 -18.88 -11.67 -1.60
CA ARG A 78 -17.84 -12.65 -1.91
C ARG A 78 -18.63 -13.90 -2.25
N GLU A 79 -18.73 -14.26 -3.53
CA GLU A 79 -19.09 -15.63 -3.84
C GLU A 79 -18.11 -16.50 -3.05
N THR A 80 -18.59 -17.16 -2.01
CA THR A 80 -17.84 -18.21 -1.33
C THR A 80 -17.79 -19.34 -2.33
N LEU A 81 -16.92 -19.20 -3.35
CA LEU A 81 -16.62 -20.27 -4.27
C LEU A 81 -16.21 -21.46 -3.40
N ALA A 82 -17.03 -22.51 -3.48
CA ALA A 82 -16.79 -23.72 -2.72
C ALA A 82 -15.41 -24.24 -3.12
N GLN A 83 -14.64 -24.71 -2.13
CA GLN A 83 -13.37 -25.36 -2.45
C GLN A 83 -13.67 -26.70 -3.13
N VAL A 84 -12.92 -26.98 -4.19
CA VAL A 84 -12.93 -28.23 -4.93
C VAL A 84 -11.78 -29.09 -4.42
N GLU A 85 -12.05 -30.38 -4.16
CA GLU A 85 -10.98 -31.34 -3.87
C GLU A 85 -10.18 -31.62 -5.14
N VAL A 86 -8.88 -31.37 -5.10
CA VAL A 86 -7.92 -31.62 -6.16
C VAL A 86 -6.98 -32.70 -5.69
N THR A 87 -6.84 -33.75 -6.50
CA THR A 87 -5.84 -34.80 -6.28
C THR A 87 -4.63 -34.51 -7.17
N PHE A 88 -3.47 -34.31 -6.56
CA PHE A 88 -2.19 -34.32 -7.24
C PHE A 88 -1.73 -35.76 -7.41
N THR A 89 -1.22 -36.09 -8.60
CA THR A 89 -0.64 -37.39 -8.93
C THR A 89 0.61 -37.12 -9.75
N ILE A 90 1.77 -37.39 -9.15
CA ILE A 90 3.08 -37.08 -9.70
C ILE A 90 3.85 -38.38 -9.90
N SER A 91 4.44 -38.55 -11.07
CA SER A 91 5.18 -39.74 -11.46
C SER A 91 6.43 -39.37 -12.26
N GLY A 92 7.39 -40.29 -12.33
CA GLY A 92 8.64 -40.08 -13.08
C GLY A 92 9.68 -39.25 -12.34
N ILE A 93 9.55 -39.10 -11.02
CA ILE A 93 10.53 -38.48 -10.14
C ILE A 93 10.95 -39.51 -9.09
N GLU A 94 12.22 -39.88 -9.11
CA GLU A 94 12.84 -40.64 -8.03
C GLU A 94 13.14 -39.68 -6.87
N ALA A 95 12.51 -39.89 -5.73
CA ALA A 95 12.56 -39.01 -4.57
C ALA A 95 12.36 -39.80 -3.26
N LYS A 96 12.76 -39.20 -2.13
CA LYS A 96 12.40 -39.65 -0.77
C LYS A 96 11.24 -38.86 -0.21
N SER A 97 11.08 -37.61 -0.64
CA SER A 97 9.93 -36.78 -0.31
C SER A 97 9.60 -35.84 -1.47
N ILE A 98 8.30 -35.60 -1.66
CA ILE A 98 7.81 -34.55 -2.56
C ILE A 98 6.79 -33.70 -1.81
N ALA A 99 6.97 -32.38 -1.86
CA ALA A 99 5.98 -31.41 -1.43
C ALA A 99 5.57 -30.52 -2.61
N VAL A 100 4.34 -30.01 -2.58
CA VAL A 100 3.85 -29.07 -3.60
C VAL A 100 3.81 -27.67 -3.00
N ALA A 101 4.55 -26.75 -3.61
CA ALA A 101 4.59 -25.34 -3.21
C ALA A 101 4.06 -24.48 -4.36
N GLY A 102 3.12 -23.59 -4.05
CA GLY A 102 2.50 -22.73 -5.06
C GLY A 102 1.68 -21.61 -4.45
N ASP A 103 0.96 -20.90 -5.30
CA ASP A 103 0.17 -19.72 -4.91
C ASP A 103 -0.83 -20.02 -3.77
N PHE A 104 -1.41 -21.22 -3.76
CA PHE A 104 -2.42 -21.63 -2.77
C PHE A 104 -1.88 -21.83 -1.35
N ASN A 105 -0.58 -22.01 -1.17
CA ASN A 105 0.05 -22.13 0.15
C ASN A 105 1.15 -21.09 0.39
N GLY A 106 1.21 -20.05 -0.45
CA GLY A 106 2.24 -19.02 -0.37
C GLY A 106 3.65 -19.56 -0.58
N TRP A 107 3.80 -20.55 -1.47
CA TRP A 107 5.08 -21.17 -1.80
C TRP A 107 5.78 -21.84 -0.59
N ASN A 108 5.00 -22.26 0.41
CA ASN A 108 5.52 -22.93 1.60
C ASN A 108 5.94 -24.38 1.28
N THR A 109 7.21 -24.69 1.52
CA THR A 109 7.82 -26.00 1.22
C THR A 109 7.57 -27.05 2.30
N SER A 110 7.14 -26.64 3.49
CA SER A 110 6.93 -27.51 4.65
C SER A 110 5.49 -28.04 4.76
N THR A 111 4.60 -27.64 3.85
CA THR A 111 3.20 -28.10 3.81
C THR A 111 2.96 -28.92 2.54
N ASN A 112 1.79 -29.55 2.43
CA ASN A 112 1.35 -30.21 1.19
C ASN A 112 2.31 -31.31 0.68
N ARG A 113 2.80 -32.14 1.61
CA ARG A 113 3.58 -33.34 1.25
C ARG A 113 2.69 -34.38 0.57
N LEU A 114 3.27 -35.04 -0.43
CA LEU A 114 2.66 -36.16 -1.14
C LEU A 114 3.13 -37.49 -0.54
N GLU A 115 2.33 -38.52 -0.73
CA GLU A 115 2.56 -39.87 -0.24
C GLU A 115 2.69 -40.84 -1.42
N ASP A 116 3.62 -41.78 -1.30
CA ASP A 116 3.75 -42.95 -2.19
C ASP A 116 3.68 -44.21 -1.30
N PRO A 117 2.48 -44.66 -0.91
CA PRO A 117 2.31 -45.78 0.00
C PRO A 117 2.67 -47.13 -0.62
N GLU A 118 2.62 -47.23 -1.95
CA GLU A 118 2.90 -48.47 -2.69
C GLU A 118 4.39 -48.59 -3.06
N GLY A 119 5.14 -47.48 -3.02
CA GLY A 119 6.55 -47.43 -3.37
C GLY A 119 6.79 -47.63 -4.87
N ASP A 120 5.79 -47.32 -5.71
CA ASP A 120 5.83 -47.50 -7.16
C ASP A 120 6.34 -46.25 -7.90
N GLY A 121 6.65 -45.18 -7.15
CA GLY A 121 7.09 -43.89 -7.68
C GLY A 121 5.94 -42.98 -8.09
N ILE A 122 4.69 -43.30 -7.72
CA ILE A 122 3.52 -42.46 -7.92
C ILE A 122 3.15 -41.75 -6.61
N TRP A 123 3.47 -40.47 -6.55
CA TRP A 123 3.22 -39.62 -5.40
C TRP A 123 1.83 -38.98 -5.50
N THR A 124 1.04 -39.09 -4.44
CA THR A 124 -0.35 -38.59 -4.41
C THR A 124 -0.63 -37.70 -3.20
N GLY A 125 -1.57 -36.77 -3.36
CA GLY A 125 -2.00 -35.90 -2.26
C GLY A 125 -3.23 -35.09 -2.62
N LYS A 126 -4.07 -34.81 -1.62
CA LYS A 126 -5.34 -34.11 -1.80
C LYS A 126 -5.29 -32.70 -1.22
N MET A 127 -5.86 -31.74 -1.93
CA MET A 127 -5.95 -30.33 -1.50
C MET A 127 -7.31 -29.76 -1.85
N TYR A 128 -7.85 -28.91 -0.98
CA TYR A 128 -9.09 -28.19 -1.24
C TYR A 128 -8.77 -26.79 -1.74
N LEU A 129 -9.01 -26.53 -3.02
CA LEU A 129 -8.65 -25.28 -3.68
C LEU A 129 -9.89 -24.58 -4.20
N LYS A 130 -9.93 -23.25 -4.12
CA LYS A 130 -10.99 -22.48 -4.77
C LYS A 130 -10.79 -22.51 -6.29
N PRO A 131 -11.85 -22.26 -7.08
CA PRO A 131 -11.70 -21.97 -8.50
C PRO A 131 -10.73 -20.81 -8.73
N GLY A 132 -9.86 -20.97 -9.72
CA GLY A 132 -8.78 -20.03 -10.00
C GLY A 132 -7.65 -20.65 -10.83
N ARG A 133 -6.66 -19.81 -11.14
CA ARG A 133 -5.40 -20.20 -11.77
C ARG A 133 -4.31 -20.16 -10.69
N TYR A 134 -3.58 -21.25 -10.53
CA TYR A 134 -2.49 -21.38 -9.57
C TYR A 134 -1.21 -21.80 -10.29
N GLU A 135 -0.11 -21.14 -9.95
CA GLU A 135 1.23 -21.63 -10.28
C GLU A 135 1.80 -22.44 -9.11
N TYR A 136 2.54 -23.48 -9.44
CA TYR A 136 3.20 -24.33 -8.45
C TYR A 136 4.46 -24.99 -9.01
N MET A 137 5.29 -25.48 -8.08
CA MET A 137 6.43 -26.34 -8.33
C MET A 137 6.47 -27.46 -7.28
N LEU A 138 7.27 -28.47 -7.57
CA LEU A 138 7.56 -29.57 -6.66
C LEU A 138 8.86 -29.28 -5.89
N VAL A 139 8.85 -29.58 -4.61
CA VAL A 139 10.05 -29.56 -3.76
C VAL A 139 10.40 -31.01 -3.46
N VAL A 140 11.48 -31.47 -4.08
CA VAL A 140 11.99 -32.84 -3.97
C VAL A 140 13.08 -32.88 -2.90
N ASP A 141 13.00 -33.87 -2.02
CA ASP A 141 13.95 -34.12 -0.93
C ASP A 141 14.23 -32.87 -0.08
N ASP A 142 13.17 -32.08 0.18
CA ASP A 142 13.19 -30.85 0.98
C ASP A 142 14.15 -29.74 0.50
N ALA A 143 14.73 -29.88 -0.72
CA ALA A 143 15.77 -28.97 -1.19
C ALA A 143 15.66 -28.57 -2.67
N LYS A 144 15.26 -29.50 -3.54
CA LYS A 144 15.34 -29.30 -5.00
C LYS A 144 13.99 -28.87 -5.56
N TRP A 145 13.96 -27.70 -6.20
CA TRP A 145 12.81 -27.24 -6.97
C TRP A 145 12.78 -27.92 -8.33
N VAL A 146 11.66 -28.58 -8.63
CA VAL A 146 11.44 -29.32 -9.87
C VAL A 146 10.09 -28.91 -10.44
N THR A 147 10.07 -28.57 -11.72
CA THR A 147 8.81 -28.37 -12.44
C THR A 147 8.08 -29.70 -12.56
N ASP A 148 6.79 -29.73 -12.25
CA ASP A 148 5.98 -30.94 -12.39
C ASP A 148 6.00 -31.46 -13.85
N PRO A 149 6.59 -32.64 -14.12
CA PRO A 149 6.67 -33.18 -15.47
C PRO A 149 5.32 -33.66 -16.02
N ASN A 150 4.30 -33.79 -15.17
CA ASN A 150 2.97 -34.26 -15.52
C ASN A 150 1.97 -33.10 -15.72
N ALA A 151 2.41 -31.85 -15.52
CA ALA A 151 1.57 -30.69 -15.73
C ALA A 151 1.21 -30.50 -17.21
N LYS A 152 -0.05 -30.09 -17.45
CA LYS A 152 -0.57 -29.83 -18.81
C LYS A 152 -0.14 -28.49 -19.37
N VAL A 153 0.07 -27.51 -18.48
CA VAL A 153 0.36 -26.12 -18.84
C VAL A 153 1.49 -25.63 -17.96
N TYR A 154 2.36 -24.80 -18.54
CA TYR A 154 3.51 -24.20 -17.89
C TYR A 154 3.51 -22.69 -18.09
N ALA A 155 4.02 -21.96 -17.10
CA ALA A 155 4.27 -20.52 -17.16
C ALA A 155 5.78 -20.26 -17.02
N ASP A 156 6.30 -19.30 -17.79
CA ASP A 156 7.69 -18.86 -17.64
C ASP A 156 7.85 -18.08 -16.33
N ASP A 157 8.91 -18.37 -15.58
CA ASP A 157 9.17 -17.70 -14.31
C ASP A 157 9.99 -16.40 -14.45
N GLY A 158 10.45 -16.09 -15.66
CA GLY A 158 11.29 -14.92 -15.96
C GLY A 158 12.77 -15.11 -15.66
N PHE A 159 13.19 -16.27 -15.14
CA PHE A 159 14.57 -16.61 -14.78
C PHE A 159 15.11 -17.82 -15.56
N GLY A 160 14.39 -18.25 -16.60
CA GLY A 160 14.77 -19.36 -17.48
C GLY A 160 14.24 -20.72 -17.05
N SER A 161 13.43 -20.75 -15.99
CA SER A 161 12.71 -21.93 -15.51
C SER A 161 11.21 -21.79 -15.78
N LYS A 162 10.42 -22.82 -15.46
CA LYS A 162 8.97 -22.80 -15.65
C LYS A 162 8.23 -23.32 -14.43
N ASN A 163 7.14 -22.65 -14.07
CA ASN A 163 6.17 -23.13 -13.11
C ASN A 163 5.13 -24.01 -13.82
N ALA A 164 4.60 -25.01 -13.13
CA ALA A 164 3.40 -25.72 -13.56
C ALA A 164 2.16 -24.85 -13.27
N VAL A 165 1.15 -24.93 -14.14
CA VAL A 165 -0.08 -24.15 -14.01
C VAL A 165 -1.28 -25.09 -13.82
N LEU A 166 -2.02 -24.87 -12.74
CA LEU A 166 -3.25 -25.57 -12.40
C LEU A 166 -4.45 -24.63 -12.55
N TYR A 167 -5.43 -25.03 -13.36
CA TYR A 167 -6.70 -24.34 -13.49
C TYR A 167 -7.79 -25.13 -12.78
N ILE A 168 -8.44 -24.49 -11.80
CA ILE A 168 -9.61 -25.02 -11.11
C ILE A 168 -10.83 -24.24 -11.60
N ASN A 169 -11.74 -24.92 -12.27
CA ASN A 169 -13.00 -24.34 -12.70
C ASN A 169 -14.01 -24.39 -11.54
N ASP A 170 -14.96 -23.45 -11.56
CA ASP A 170 -16.11 -23.56 -10.69
C ASP A 170 -17.06 -24.63 -11.23
N ASN A 171 -17.39 -25.61 -10.38
CA ASN A 171 -18.35 -26.67 -10.68
C ASN A 171 -19.74 -26.35 -10.08
N SER A 172 -20.02 -25.11 -9.71
CA SER A 172 -21.36 -24.63 -9.33
C SER A 172 -22.33 -24.62 -10.52
N GLY A 173 -22.70 -25.82 -10.97
CA GLY A 173 -23.81 -26.07 -11.89
C GLY A 173 -25.15 -26.16 -11.17
#